data_AF-A0A9W9AS58-F1
#
_entry.id   AF-A0A9W9AS58-F1
#
_cell.length_a   1.000
_cell.length_b   1.000
_cell.length_c   1.000
_cell.angle_alpha   90.00
_cell.angle_beta   90.00
_cell.angle_gamma   90.00
#
_symmetry.space_group_name_H-M   'P 1'
#
loop_
_entity.id
_entity.type
_entity.pdbx_description
1 polymer ?
#
loop_
_entity_poly.entity_id
_entity_poly.type
_entity_poly.pdbx_seq_one_letter_code
_entity_poly.pdbx_strand_id
1 'polypeptide(L)'
;MISSICVLALLAASSVAAPSSSSRPTSRGIFNGTRRFPSKLGKRCTGTIASLDDVSAAQECTTVIINEFTVDAGETFTLNPADGATVTMAGDVTFAFKVTTR
;
A
#
# COMPACT_ATOMS: atom_id res chain seq x y z
N MET A 1 -24.02 49.31 -11.88
CA MET A 1 -25.47 49.00 -11.96
C MET A 1 -25.60 47.52 -11.62
N ILE A 2 -25.66 47.12 -10.34
CA ILE A 2 -26.88 46.94 -9.52
C ILE A 2 -27.94 46.24 -10.38
N SER A 3 -28.27 44.96 -10.24
CA SER A 3 -29.11 44.36 -9.19
C SER A 3 -29.42 42.96 -9.74
N SER A 4 -29.31 41.84 -9.01
CA SER A 4 -30.42 41.28 -8.23
C SER A 4 -29.87 39.99 -7.63
N ILE A 5 -29.45 39.95 -6.37
CA ILE A 5 -30.29 39.63 -5.21
C ILE A 5 -31.17 38.38 -5.49
N CYS A 6 -30.64 37.22 -5.09
CA CYS A 6 -31.46 36.12 -4.60
C CYS A 6 -30.98 35.83 -3.17
N VAL A 7 -31.42 36.69 -2.26
CA VAL A 7 -31.34 36.46 -0.81
C VAL A 7 -32.67 35.84 -0.40
N LEU A 8 -32.64 34.60 0.08
CA LEU A 8 -33.61 33.95 0.99
C LEU A 8 -33.17 32.48 1.11
N ALA A 9 -32.15 32.15 1.89
CA ALA A 9 -32.19 31.96 3.35
C ALA A 9 -33.28 30.96 3.78
N LEU A 10 -32.87 29.72 4.06
CA LEU A 10 -33.47 28.93 5.14
C LEU A 10 -32.37 28.22 5.92
N LEU A 11 -32.20 28.71 7.15
CA LEU A 11 -31.43 28.15 8.23
C LEU A 11 -32.06 26.82 8.69
N ALA A 12 -31.24 25.83 9.01
CA ALA A 12 -31.35 25.08 10.27
C ALA A 12 -30.11 24.22 10.47
N ALA A 13 -29.30 24.59 11.46
CA ALA A 13 -28.34 23.70 12.08
C ALA A 13 -29.10 22.61 12.85
N SER A 14 -28.85 21.34 12.55
CA SER A 14 -29.24 20.23 13.42
C SER A 14 -27.98 19.64 14.05
N SER A 15 -27.63 20.25 15.19
CA SER A 15 -27.23 19.63 16.45
C SER A 15 -26.73 18.19 16.44
N VAL A 16 -25.47 18.06 16.86
CA VAL A 16 -24.90 17.04 17.75
C VAL A 16 -25.90 16.12 18.46
N ALA A 17 -25.72 14.81 18.29
CA ALA A 17 -25.90 13.79 19.33
C ALA A 17 -25.25 12.47 18.89
N ALA A 18 -24.08 12.18 19.44
CA ALA A 18 -23.60 10.81 19.58
C ALA A 18 -24.19 10.22 20.85
N PRO A 19 -24.79 9.01 20.81
CA PRO A 19 -24.85 8.13 21.95
C PRO A 19 -23.93 6.93 21.75
N SER A 20 -22.95 6.83 22.64
CA SER A 20 -22.16 5.64 22.91
C SER A 20 -23.03 4.52 23.48
N SER A 21 -23.12 3.41 22.76
CA SER A 21 -23.45 2.07 23.29
C SER A 21 -22.49 1.09 22.62
N SER A 22 -21.32 0.78 23.19
CA SER A 22 -21.13 -0.09 24.36
C SER A 22 -22.08 -1.30 24.41
N SER A 23 -22.16 -2.04 23.31
CA SER A 23 -22.33 -3.50 23.38
C SER A 23 -21.02 -4.15 22.97
N ARG A 24 -20.15 -4.27 23.98
CA ARG A 24 -18.95 -5.09 24.03
C ARG A 24 -19.25 -6.45 23.38
N PRO A 25 -18.63 -6.85 22.25
CA PRO A 25 -18.69 -8.25 21.87
C PRO A 25 -18.06 -9.02 23.02
N THR A 26 -18.89 -9.86 23.63
CA THR A 26 -18.51 -10.76 24.70
C THR A 26 -17.25 -11.47 24.26
N SER A 27 -16.18 -11.26 25.04
CA SER A 27 -14.90 -11.93 24.92
C SER A 27 -15.08 -13.43 25.16
N ARG A 28 -15.66 -14.13 24.18
CA ARG A 28 -15.42 -15.55 23.96
C ARG A 28 -14.23 -15.62 23.03
N GLY A 29 -13.05 -15.45 23.62
CA GLY A 29 -11.78 -15.63 22.96
C GLY A 29 -11.63 -17.09 22.54
N ILE A 30 -12.15 -17.41 21.36
CA ILE A 30 -11.53 -18.44 20.53
C ILE A 30 -10.17 -17.85 20.19
N PHE A 31 -9.11 -18.41 20.77
CA PHE A 31 -7.73 -18.15 20.37
C PHE A 31 -7.54 -18.65 18.93
N ASN A 32 -8.08 -17.92 17.97
CA ASN A 32 -7.74 -18.12 16.57
C ASN A 32 -6.55 -17.23 16.30
N GLY A 33 -5.36 -17.82 16.33
CA GLY A 33 -4.07 -17.14 16.40
C GLY A 33 -3.83 -16.07 15.33
N THR A 34 -4.35 -14.86 15.55
CA THR A 34 -3.82 -13.65 14.91
C THR A 34 -2.49 -13.36 15.58
N ARG A 35 -1.49 -14.10 15.12
CA ARG A 35 -0.08 -13.82 15.28
C ARG A 35 0.11 -12.30 15.21
N ARG A 36 0.41 -11.66 16.36
CA ARG A 36 1.00 -10.32 16.39
C ARG A 36 2.41 -10.44 15.84
N PHE A 37 2.54 -10.69 14.55
CA PHE A 37 3.80 -10.44 13.88
C PHE A 37 3.87 -8.93 13.66
N PRO A 38 5.02 -8.29 13.92
CA PRO A 38 5.23 -6.93 13.48
C PRO A 38 5.07 -6.94 11.96
N SER A 39 3.92 -6.47 11.48
CA SER A 39 3.66 -6.44 10.07
C SER A 39 4.28 -5.19 9.46
N LYS A 40 5.02 -5.34 8.38
CA LYS A 40 5.60 -4.22 7.64
C LYS A 40 4.44 -3.46 7.01
N LEU A 41 4.07 -2.31 7.59
CA LEU A 41 2.99 -1.48 7.07
C LEU A 41 3.50 -0.68 5.87
N GLY A 42 2.92 -0.93 4.70
CA GLY A 42 3.23 -0.20 3.48
C GLY A 42 2.53 1.16 3.42
N LYS A 43 3.20 2.14 2.81
CA LYS A 43 2.60 3.40 2.38
C LYS A 43 1.62 3.13 1.24
N ARG A 44 0.50 3.87 1.23
CA ARG A 44 -0.50 3.85 0.13
C ARG A 44 0.07 4.55 -1.11
N CYS A 45 1.07 3.94 -1.73
CA CYS A 45 1.69 4.39 -2.98
C CYS A 45 1.79 3.23 -3.96
N THR A 46 2.11 3.57 -5.21
CA THR A 46 2.50 2.60 -6.23
C THR A 46 3.97 2.81 -6.53
N GLY A 47 4.78 1.78 -6.29
CA GLY A 47 6.20 1.77 -6.63
C GLY A 47 6.40 1.01 -7.94
N THR A 48 7.15 1.59 -8.88
CA THR A 48 7.55 0.94 -10.12
C THR A 48 9.02 0.56 -10.04
N ILE A 49 9.34 -0.69 -10.37
CA ILE A 49 10.71 -1.20 -10.40
C ILE A 49 11.13 -1.33 -11.87
N ALA A 50 12.09 -0.51 -12.29
CA ALA A 50 12.76 -0.60 -13.59
C ALA A 50 14.28 -0.86 -13.46
N SER A 51 14.84 -0.73 -12.26
CA SER A 51 16.21 -1.11 -11.93
C SER A 51 16.33 -1.59 -10.48
N LEU A 52 17.52 -2.08 -10.07
CA LEU A 52 17.77 -2.48 -8.69
C LEU A 52 17.70 -1.31 -7.69
N ASP A 53 17.91 -0.07 -8.14
CA ASP A 53 17.86 1.13 -7.28
C ASP A 53 16.43 1.43 -6.82
N ASP A 54 15.45 1.14 -7.68
CA ASP A 54 14.02 1.40 -7.42
C ASP A 54 13.43 0.47 -6.36
N VAL A 55 14.09 -0.64 -6.06
CA VAL A 55 13.59 -1.69 -5.17
C VAL A 55 13.36 -1.15 -3.76
N SER A 56 14.28 -0.33 -3.26
CA SER A 56 14.20 0.23 -1.91
C SER A 56 12.95 1.10 -1.73
N ALA A 57 12.66 1.95 -2.71
CA ALA A 57 11.48 2.81 -2.71
C ALA A 57 10.19 2.02 -2.95
N ALA A 58 10.21 1.06 -3.87
CA ALA A 58 9.03 0.28 -4.23
C ALA A 58 8.57 -0.64 -3.09
N GLN A 59 9.48 -1.21 -2.31
CA GLN A 59 9.16 -2.07 -1.16
C GLN A 59 8.39 -1.33 -0.04
N GLU A 60 8.44 0.00 0.00
CA GLU A 60 7.64 0.79 0.95
C GLU A 60 6.18 0.92 0.53
N CYS A 61 5.84 0.61 -0.73
CA CYS A 61 4.50 0.78 -1.27
C CYS A 61 3.62 -0.46 -1.09
N THR A 62 2.31 -0.24 -0.96
CA THR A 62 1.29 -1.31 -0.95
C THR A 62 1.05 -1.93 -2.32
N THR A 63 1.44 -1.22 -3.40
CA THR A 63 1.35 -1.71 -4.77
C THR A 63 2.72 -1.60 -5.41
N VAL A 64 3.22 -2.70 -5.94
CA VAL A 64 4.52 -2.78 -6.62
C VAL A 64 4.29 -3.26 -8.04
N ILE A 65 4.77 -2.50 -9.02
CA ILE A 65 4.74 -2.85 -10.44
C ILE A 65 6.18 -3.13 -10.86
N ILE A 66 6.42 -4.32 -11.40
CA ILE A 66 7.73 -4.73 -11.91
C ILE A 66 7.68 -4.63 -13.42
N ASN A 67 8.48 -3.75 -13.99
CA ASN A 67 8.62 -3.61 -15.44
C ASN A 67 9.67 -4.59 -15.98
N GLU A 68 9.96 -4.48 -17.28
CA GLU A 68 11.09 -5.20 -17.87
C GLU A 68 12.42 -4.62 -17.37
N PHE A 69 13.31 -5.46 -16.87
CA PHE A 69 14.67 -5.07 -16.54
C PHE A 69 15.61 -6.28 -16.50
N THR A 70 16.91 -6.01 -16.60
CA THR A 70 17.96 -7.02 -16.52
C THR A 70 18.71 -6.88 -15.20
N VAL A 71 18.85 -7.99 -14.47
CA VAL A 71 19.70 -8.09 -13.28
C VAL A 71 21.08 -8.54 -13.73
N ASP A 72 22.11 -7.78 -13.39
CA ASP A 72 23.48 -8.10 -13.78
C ASP A 72 24.00 -9.36 -13.09
N ALA A 73 25.00 -9.99 -13.72
CA ALA A 73 25.45 -11.31 -13.31
C ALA A 73 26.26 -11.23 -12.00
N GLY A 74 25.81 -11.98 -10.99
CA GLY A 74 26.37 -11.92 -9.64
C GLY A 74 25.61 -10.97 -8.70
N GLU A 75 24.60 -10.27 -9.21
CA GLU A 75 23.67 -9.51 -8.38
C GLU A 75 22.42 -10.33 -8.03
N THR A 76 21.68 -9.88 -7.00
CA THR A 76 20.48 -10.57 -6.53
C THR A 76 19.33 -9.59 -6.45
N PHE A 77 18.24 -9.90 -7.14
CA PHE A 77 16.98 -9.18 -7.00
C PHE A 77 16.21 -9.71 -5.80
N THR A 78 16.14 -8.92 -4.72
CA THR A 78 15.41 -9.28 -3.49
C THR A 78 14.25 -8.31 -3.27
N LEU A 79 13.03 -8.85 -3.12
CA LEU A 79 11.84 -8.05 -2.86
C LEU A 79 11.22 -8.41 -1.51
N ASN A 80 11.19 -7.46 -0.58
CA ASN A 80 10.51 -7.56 0.71
C ASN A 80 9.40 -6.48 0.81
N PRO A 81 8.26 -6.69 0.13
CA PRO A 81 7.17 -5.74 0.12
C PRO A 81 6.46 -5.71 1.48
N ALA A 82 5.60 -4.72 1.68
CA ALA A 82 4.75 -4.64 2.87
C ALA A 82 3.78 -5.84 2.96
N ASP A 83 3.33 -6.15 4.17
CA ASP A 83 2.38 -7.25 4.36
C ASP A 83 1.05 -6.93 3.68
N GLY A 84 0.54 -7.88 2.88
CA GLY A 84 -0.65 -7.68 2.07
C GLY A 84 -0.47 -6.74 0.88
N ALA A 85 0.76 -6.37 0.53
CA ALA A 85 1.03 -5.63 -0.70
C ALA A 85 0.73 -6.49 -1.94
N THR A 86 0.35 -5.83 -3.02
CA THR A 86 0.12 -6.46 -4.33
C THR A 86 1.32 -6.21 -5.22
N VAL A 87 1.88 -7.28 -5.78
CA VAL A 87 2.96 -7.23 -6.77
C VAL A 87 2.38 -7.60 -8.13
N THR A 88 2.59 -6.74 -9.12
CA THR A 88 2.14 -6.93 -10.50
C THR A 88 3.35 -6.97 -11.43
N MET A 89 3.44 -8.02 -12.24
CA MET A 89 4.47 -8.16 -13.28
C MET A 89 3.93 -7.57 -14.58
N ALA A 90 4.59 -6.53 -15.10
CA ALA A 90 4.23 -5.83 -16.33
C ALA A 90 5.26 -6.05 -17.46
N GLY A 91 6.35 -6.78 -17.21
CA GLY A 91 7.37 -7.12 -18.19
C GLY A 91 8.25 -8.29 -17.73
N ASP A 92 9.27 -8.58 -18.52
CA ASP A 92 10.19 -9.70 -18.29
C ASP A 92 11.40 -9.29 -17.44
N VAL A 93 11.73 -10.11 -16.44
CA VAL A 93 12.94 -9.93 -15.62
C VAL A 93 14.00 -10.91 -16.11
N THR A 94 15.06 -10.38 -16.73
CA THR A 94 16.16 -11.19 -17.25
C THR A 94 17.31 -11.22 -16.27
N PHE A 95 17.84 -12.41 -15.95
CA PHE A 95 19.04 -12.54 -15.13
C PHE A 95 20.24 -12.80 -16.04
N ALA A 96 21.21 -11.90 -16.02
CA ALA A 96 22.44 -12.10 -16.77
C ALA A 96 23.23 -13.28 -16.19
N PHE A 97 23.76 -14.10 -17.09
CA PHE A 97 24.54 -15.26 -16.72
C PHE A 97 26.04 -14.95 -16.81
N LYS A 98 26.78 -15.22 -15.73
CA LYS A 98 28.23 -15.22 -15.73
C LYS A 98 28.72 -16.67 -15.66
N VAL A 99 29.28 -17.16 -16.76
CA VAL A 99 30.06 -18.41 -16.76
C VAL A 99 31.22 -18.20 -15.79
N THR A 100 31.12 -18.82 -14.60
CA THR A 100 32.27 -18.92 -13.72
C THR A 100 33.04 -20.17 -14.14
N THR A 101 34.01 -19.99 -15.03
CA THR A 101 34.94 -21.06 -15.43
C THR A 101 35.77 -21.42 -14.20
N ARG A 102 35.65 -22.66 -13.72
CA ARG A 102 36.28 -23.15 -12.48
C ARG A 102 37.60 -23.86 -12.78
#